data_AF-A0A3A8I2N4-F1
#
_entry.id   AF-A0A3A8I2N4-F1
#
_cell.length_a   1.000
_cell.length_b   1.000
_cell.length_c   1.000
_cell.angle_alpha   90.00
_cell.angle_beta   90.00
_cell.angle_gamma   90.00
#
_symmetry.space_group_name_H-M   'P 1'
#
loop_
_entity.id
_entity.type
_entity.pdbx_description
1 polymer ?
#
loop_
_entity_poly.entity_id
_entity_poly.type
_entity_poly.pdbx_seq_one_letter_code
_entity_poly.pdbx_strand_id
1 'polypeptide(L)'
;MGHHAGMRITLALIVGLLLAQVARAEPDSFELGTGRDGVLSLTVGQGVALSSHAPLGRSVAAGGLELVVSGLEISAGDLVMIHESTGLASAPDVGNAGPVSLTGSVPLGRWELARVEKVTSTTPALLTLTAPLRYAYATGRAQVVRVAEYSDVVIQEGARLTVSPWDGKSGGILALLVSGKVINDGRIDADGQGSPGGVFRTDAADLNGCTALELEQGKGGSARGEGVAGTASRSGLATGRGNLANGGGGGNCAAAGGGGGGHGGRRAV
;
A
#
# COMPACT_ATOMS: atom_id res chain seq x y z
N MET A 1 -56.57 53.40 3.19
CA MET A 1 -55.16 53.75 3.49
C MET A 1 -54.53 52.58 4.22
N GLY A 2 -53.35 52.12 3.77
CA GLY A 2 -52.50 51.10 4.41
C GLY A 2 -52.76 49.66 3.95
N HIS A 3 -52.28 49.24 2.77
CA HIS A 3 -50.95 48.65 2.47
C HIS A 3 -50.70 47.23 2.99
N HIS A 4 -50.48 46.36 1.99
CA HIS A 4 -49.99 44.99 2.00
C HIS A 4 -48.71 44.76 2.82
N ALA A 5 -48.62 43.58 3.44
CA ALA A 5 -47.35 42.88 3.61
C ALA A 5 -47.61 41.37 3.53
N GLY A 6 -47.33 40.79 2.35
CA GLY A 6 -47.43 39.36 2.11
C GLY A 6 -46.31 38.59 2.81
N MET A 7 -46.69 37.62 3.63
CA MET A 7 -45.80 36.67 4.28
C MET A 7 -45.26 35.68 3.23
N ARG A 8 -44.19 36.07 2.55
CA ARG A 8 -43.40 35.22 1.63
C ARG A 8 -42.17 34.65 2.36
N ILE A 9 -42.34 33.82 3.38
CA ILE A 9 -41.19 33.13 4.01
C ILE A 9 -41.59 31.74 4.50
N THR A 10 -41.99 30.85 3.59
CA THR A 10 -42.17 29.42 3.94
C THR A 10 -41.91 28.47 2.77
N LEU A 11 -41.05 28.87 1.83
CA LEU A 11 -40.65 28.01 0.70
C LEU A 11 -39.13 27.88 0.52
N ALA A 12 -38.33 28.30 1.50
CA ALA A 12 -36.86 28.19 1.45
C ALA A 12 -36.31 27.02 2.27
N LEU A 13 -37.07 26.47 3.24
CA LEU A 13 -36.55 25.44 4.15
C LEU A 13 -36.69 24.00 3.63
N ILE A 14 -37.60 23.76 2.66
CA ILE A 14 -37.88 22.41 2.16
C ILE A 14 -36.98 22.03 0.96
N VAL A 15 -36.41 23.01 0.25
CA VAL A 15 -35.50 22.75 -0.89
C VAL A 15 -34.06 22.48 -0.44
N GLY A 16 -33.66 22.93 0.77
CA GLY A 16 -32.32 22.68 1.31
C GLY A 16 -32.05 21.22 1.74
N LEU A 17 -33.10 20.44 1.99
CA LEU A 17 -33.00 19.03 2.39
C LEU A 17 -32.91 18.06 1.19
N LEU A 18 -33.12 18.53 -0.04
CA LEU A 18 -32.98 17.74 -1.27
C LEU A 18 -31.60 17.90 -1.95
N LEU A 19 -30.74 18.78 -1.42
CA LEU A 19 -29.36 18.98 -1.89
C LEU A 19 -28.30 18.43 -0.92
N ALA A 20 -28.73 17.78 0.17
CA ALA A 20 -27.85 16.85 0.86
C ALA A 20 -27.65 15.66 -0.09
N GLN A 21 -26.61 15.77 -0.93
CA GLN A 21 -25.93 14.59 -1.47
C GLN A 21 -25.86 13.63 -0.30
N VAL A 22 -26.53 12.49 -0.42
CA VAL A 22 -26.31 11.40 0.52
C VAL A 22 -24.89 10.99 0.24
N ALA A 23 -23.94 11.67 0.88
CA ALA A 23 -22.57 11.23 1.02
C ALA A 23 -22.68 10.01 1.93
N ARG A 24 -23.12 8.89 1.33
CA ARG A 24 -22.86 7.59 1.90
C ARG A 24 -21.34 7.51 1.90
N ALA A 25 -20.75 7.80 3.05
CA ALA A 25 -19.53 7.12 3.41
C ALA A 25 -19.89 5.64 3.35
N GLU A 26 -19.67 4.95 2.23
CA GLU A 26 -20.12 3.57 2.09
C GLU A 26 -19.27 2.72 3.04
N PRO A 27 -19.87 2.17 4.11
CA PRO A 27 -19.24 1.12 4.88
C PRO A 27 -19.24 -0.11 3.97
N ASP A 28 -18.06 -0.66 3.70
CA ASP A 28 -17.80 -1.90 2.94
C ASP A 28 -19.00 -2.40 2.09
N SER A 29 -19.28 -1.70 0.98
CA SER A 29 -20.40 -2.00 0.08
C SER A 29 -20.06 -3.08 -0.95
N PHE A 30 -18.84 -3.61 -0.90
CA PHE A 30 -18.35 -4.56 -1.89
C PHE A 30 -18.58 -6.02 -1.46
N GLU A 31 -18.92 -6.26 -0.18
CA GLU A 31 -19.23 -7.58 0.38
C GLU A 31 -18.18 -8.64 -0.01
N LEU A 32 -18.60 -9.73 -0.67
CA LEU A 32 -17.74 -10.80 -1.15
C LEU A 32 -17.31 -10.60 -2.61
N GLY A 33 -17.49 -9.40 -3.14
CA GLY A 33 -17.23 -9.06 -4.53
C GLY A 33 -18.33 -9.55 -5.48
N THR A 34 -18.18 -9.15 -6.74
CA THR A 34 -19.15 -9.41 -7.81
C THR A 34 -18.96 -10.75 -8.52
N GLY A 35 -17.85 -11.46 -8.27
CA GLY A 35 -17.48 -12.68 -9.00
C GLY A 35 -17.11 -12.45 -10.47
N ARG A 36 -16.89 -11.20 -10.88
CA ARG A 36 -16.69 -10.80 -12.28
C ARG A 36 -15.40 -11.32 -12.91
N ASP A 37 -14.42 -11.70 -12.11
CA ASP A 37 -13.18 -12.31 -12.58
C ASP A 37 -13.33 -13.83 -12.79
N GLY A 38 -14.55 -14.37 -12.61
CA GLY A 38 -14.88 -15.76 -12.88
C GLY A 38 -14.22 -16.72 -11.89
N VAL A 39 -14.00 -17.96 -12.33
CA VAL A 39 -13.39 -19.00 -11.50
C VAL A 39 -11.88 -18.96 -11.63
N LEU A 40 -11.17 -18.85 -10.52
CA LEU A 40 -9.73 -19.14 -10.45
C LEU A 40 -9.55 -20.63 -10.15
N SER A 41 -8.93 -21.38 -11.06
CA SER A 41 -8.59 -22.79 -10.85
C SER A 41 -7.12 -23.02 -11.12
N LEU A 42 -6.35 -23.26 -10.06
CA LEU A 42 -4.93 -23.60 -10.13
C LEU A 42 -4.75 -25.11 -10.04
N THR A 43 -4.12 -25.71 -11.03
CA THR A 43 -3.82 -27.13 -11.11
C THR A 43 -2.43 -27.46 -10.60
N VAL A 44 -2.19 -28.75 -10.33
CA VAL A 44 -0.91 -29.28 -9.84
C VAL A 44 0.27 -28.71 -10.63
N GLY A 45 1.25 -28.13 -9.93
CA GLY A 45 2.46 -27.56 -10.53
C GLY A 45 2.31 -26.13 -11.05
N GLN A 46 1.10 -25.55 -11.03
CA GLN A 46 0.92 -24.14 -11.38
C GLN A 46 1.29 -23.22 -10.20
N GLY A 47 2.07 -22.18 -10.51
CA GLY A 47 2.29 -21.03 -9.64
C GLY A 47 1.75 -19.77 -10.30
N VAL A 48 0.83 -19.07 -9.66
CA VAL A 48 0.28 -17.80 -10.15
C VAL A 48 0.58 -16.70 -9.15
N ALA A 49 1.16 -15.60 -9.64
CA ALA A 49 1.33 -14.37 -8.88
C ALA A 49 0.24 -13.38 -9.28
N LEU A 50 -0.53 -12.87 -8.32
CA LEU A 50 -1.32 -11.68 -8.56
C LEU A 50 -0.37 -10.48 -8.63
N SER A 51 -0.36 -9.79 -9.77
CA SER A 51 0.67 -8.79 -10.11
C SER A 51 0.11 -7.42 -10.50
N SER A 52 -1.21 -7.21 -10.43
CA SER A 52 -1.81 -5.93 -10.83
C SER A 52 -1.75 -4.94 -9.66
N HIS A 53 -0.64 -4.22 -9.57
CA HIS A 53 -0.40 -3.15 -8.60
C HIS A 53 0.45 -2.03 -9.22
N ALA A 54 0.34 -0.82 -8.68
CA ALA A 54 1.14 0.32 -9.10
C ALA A 54 1.31 1.33 -7.95
N PRO A 55 2.40 2.10 -7.90
CA PRO A 55 2.49 3.22 -6.97
C PRO A 55 1.45 4.28 -7.29
N LEU A 56 0.96 4.96 -6.26
CA LEU A 56 0.10 6.13 -6.45
C LEU A 56 0.92 7.27 -7.08
N GLY A 57 0.57 7.65 -8.30
CA GLY A 57 1.31 8.65 -9.09
C GLY A 57 1.11 10.10 -8.64
N ARG A 58 0.02 10.39 -7.91
CA ARG A 58 -0.28 11.73 -7.38
C ARG A 58 -1.01 11.61 -6.04
N SER A 59 -0.61 12.42 -5.05
CA SER A 59 -1.34 12.51 -3.78
C SER A 59 -2.80 12.90 -3.99
N VAL A 60 -3.69 12.29 -3.23
CA VAL A 60 -5.13 12.51 -3.28
C VAL A 60 -5.63 12.88 -1.89
N ALA A 61 -6.48 13.90 -1.80
CA ALA A 61 -7.10 14.30 -0.54
C ALA A 61 -8.32 13.42 -0.25
N ALA A 62 -8.73 13.38 1.03
CA ALA A 62 -10.05 12.85 1.37
C ALA A 62 -11.13 13.61 0.58
N GLY A 63 -12.14 12.89 0.10
CA GLY A 63 -13.13 13.41 -0.84
C GLY A 63 -12.72 13.32 -2.31
N GLY A 64 -11.48 12.92 -2.62
CA GLY A 64 -10.99 12.79 -4.00
C GLY A 64 -11.65 11.64 -4.76
N LEU A 65 -11.85 11.83 -6.06
CA LEU A 65 -12.50 10.87 -6.97
C LEU A 65 -11.57 10.32 -8.05
N GLU A 66 -10.30 10.72 -8.04
CA GLU A 66 -9.36 10.44 -9.10
C GLU A 66 -8.06 9.84 -8.57
N LEU A 67 -7.63 8.74 -9.17
CA LEU A 67 -6.31 8.15 -8.93
C LEU A 67 -5.48 8.23 -10.21
N VAL A 68 -4.21 8.62 -10.06
CA VAL A 68 -3.23 8.59 -11.15
C VAL A 68 -2.32 7.39 -10.93
N VAL A 69 -2.26 6.48 -11.89
CA VAL A 69 -1.46 5.24 -11.80
C VAL A 69 -0.72 4.95 -13.11
N SER A 70 0.42 4.28 -13.03
CA SER A 70 1.21 3.85 -14.18
C SER A 70 1.42 2.34 -14.15
N GLY A 71 1.18 1.66 -15.28
CA GLY A 71 1.45 0.23 -15.40
C GLY A 71 0.46 -0.70 -14.69
N LEU A 72 -0.70 -0.18 -14.26
CA LEU A 72 -1.76 -0.99 -13.67
C LEU A 72 -2.69 -1.52 -14.77
N GLU A 73 -2.82 -2.84 -14.87
CA GLU A 73 -3.82 -3.50 -15.71
C GLU A 73 -5.18 -3.41 -15.02
N ILE A 74 -6.04 -2.51 -15.50
CA ILE A 74 -7.32 -2.16 -14.85
C ILE A 74 -8.36 -1.75 -15.88
N SER A 75 -9.62 -2.09 -15.62
CA SER A 75 -10.77 -1.75 -16.46
C SER A 75 -11.89 -1.08 -15.66
N ALA A 76 -12.82 -0.44 -16.36
CA ALA A 76 -14.05 0.04 -15.75
C ALA A 76 -14.80 -1.09 -15.03
N GLY A 77 -15.32 -0.74 -13.86
CA GLY A 77 -15.92 -1.64 -12.89
C GLY A 77 -14.92 -2.32 -11.95
N ASP A 78 -13.60 -2.30 -12.19
CA ASP A 78 -12.67 -3.07 -11.36
C ASP A 78 -12.60 -2.51 -9.94
N LEU A 79 -12.32 -3.39 -8.97
CA LEU A 79 -12.10 -3.01 -7.60
C LEU A 79 -10.61 -2.76 -7.36
N VAL A 80 -10.28 -1.65 -6.70
CA VAL A 80 -8.91 -1.35 -6.28
C VAL A 80 -8.86 -1.14 -4.77
N MET A 81 -7.76 -1.57 -4.16
CA MET A 81 -7.36 -1.20 -2.82
C MET A 81 -6.27 -0.14 -2.90
N ILE A 82 -6.47 0.97 -2.19
CA ILE A 82 -5.43 1.97 -1.99
C ILE A 82 -4.84 1.71 -0.60
N HIS A 83 -3.52 1.52 -0.49
CA HIS A 83 -2.88 1.14 0.76
C HIS A 83 -1.61 1.97 1.03
N GLU A 84 -1.55 2.68 2.16
CA GLU A 84 -0.35 3.36 2.67
C GLU A 84 0.67 2.33 3.17
N SER A 85 1.62 1.98 2.31
CA SER A 85 2.52 0.84 2.52
C SER A 85 3.81 1.22 3.23
N THR A 86 4.26 2.47 3.08
CA THR A 86 5.53 2.93 3.62
C THR A 86 5.49 4.42 3.97
N GLY A 87 6.52 4.88 4.67
CA GLY A 87 6.70 6.27 5.05
C GLY A 87 6.21 6.55 6.47
N LEU A 88 7.12 7.03 7.31
CA LEU A 88 6.80 7.58 8.63
C LEU A 88 6.75 9.11 8.58
N ALA A 89 5.89 9.69 9.41
CA ALA A 89 5.97 11.12 9.72
C ALA A 89 7.22 11.33 10.59
N SER A 90 8.19 12.08 10.08
CA SER A 90 9.58 12.18 10.57
C SER A 90 10.39 10.89 10.39
N ALA A 91 11.62 11.06 9.90
CA ALA A 91 12.51 9.93 9.70
C ALA A 91 13.05 9.44 11.06
N PRO A 92 12.99 8.13 11.34
CA PRO A 92 13.34 7.58 12.64
C PRO A 92 14.81 7.81 12.97
N ASP A 93 15.12 7.85 14.26
CA ASP A 93 16.51 7.77 14.71
C ASP A 93 17.09 6.41 14.35
N VAL A 94 18.32 6.46 13.86
CA VAL A 94 19.10 5.27 13.54
C VAL A 94 19.45 4.53 14.82
N GLY A 95 19.34 3.20 14.83
CA GLY A 95 19.67 2.40 16.02
C GLY A 95 18.57 2.37 17.07
N ASN A 96 17.42 2.99 16.79
CA ASN A 96 16.30 2.97 17.71
C ASN A 96 15.57 1.61 17.63
N ALA A 97 15.69 0.82 18.69
CA ALA A 97 14.99 -0.46 18.88
C ALA A 97 13.63 -0.31 19.60
N GLY A 98 13.22 0.93 19.90
CA GLY A 98 11.94 1.23 20.51
C GLY A 98 10.75 0.96 19.59
N PRO A 99 9.52 0.95 20.14
CA PRO A 99 8.31 0.75 19.35
C PRO A 99 8.13 1.81 18.25
N VAL A 100 7.70 1.37 17.08
CA VAL A 100 7.29 2.27 15.98
C VAL A 100 5.83 2.64 16.19
N SER A 101 5.55 3.93 16.37
CA SER A 101 4.16 4.40 16.45
C SER A 101 3.51 4.41 15.07
N LEU A 102 2.45 3.62 14.90
CA LEU A 102 1.66 3.56 13.67
C LEU A 102 0.40 4.45 13.74
N THR A 103 0.14 5.07 14.90
CA THR A 103 -1.07 5.86 15.19
C THR A 103 -0.85 7.38 15.10
N GLY A 104 0.29 7.81 14.55
CA GLY A 104 0.66 9.21 14.39
C GLY A 104 -0.02 9.91 13.20
N SER A 105 0.48 11.10 12.84
CA SER A 105 -0.06 11.92 11.73
C SER A 105 0.08 11.28 10.34
N VAL A 106 0.90 10.23 10.20
CA VAL A 106 0.96 9.40 9.00
C VAL A 106 0.35 8.03 9.33
N PRO A 107 -0.80 7.69 8.73
CA PRO A 107 -1.55 6.50 9.07
C PRO A 107 -1.06 5.30 8.25
N LEU A 108 0.12 4.79 8.58
CA LEU A 108 0.66 3.59 7.97
C LEU A 108 -0.29 2.39 8.10
N GLY A 109 -0.36 1.58 7.05
CA GLY A 109 -1.27 0.43 7.00
C GLY A 109 -2.74 0.81 6.82
N ARG A 110 -3.05 2.10 6.61
CA ARG A 110 -4.38 2.54 6.22
C ARG A 110 -4.66 2.10 4.79
N TRP A 111 -5.86 1.58 4.60
CA TRP A 111 -6.37 1.26 3.29
C TRP A 111 -7.87 1.49 3.18
N GLU A 112 -8.34 1.55 1.93
CA GLU A 112 -9.75 1.46 1.58
C GLU A 112 -9.92 0.84 0.19
N LEU A 113 -11.11 0.32 -0.07
CA LEU A 113 -11.52 -0.18 -1.38
C LEU A 113 -12.27 0.90 -2.14
N ALA A 114 -12.07 0.96 -3.45
CA ALA A 114 -12.80 1.84 -4.34
C ALA A 114 -13.07 1.14 -5.67
N ARG A 115 -14.26 1.36 -6.24
CA ARG A 115 -14.61 0.85 -7.56
C ARG A 115 -14.27 1.88 -8.63
N VAL A 116 -13.62 1.40 -9.69
CA VAL A 116 -13.28 2.20 -10.87
C VAL A 116 -14.53 2.39 -11.72
N GLU A 117 -14.99 3.61 -11.87
CA GLU A 117 -16.06 3.95 -12.81
C GLU A 117 -15.53 3.96 -14.25
N LYS A 118 -14.36 4.60 -14.44
CA LYS A 118 -13.78 4.84 -15.76
C LYS A 118 -12.27 4.84 -15.71
N VAL A 119 -11.66 4.26 -16.74
CA VAL A 119 -10.22 4.36 -17.00
C VAL A 119 -10.01 5.27 -18.20
N THR A 120 -9.24 6.33 -18.02
CA THR A 120 -8.79 7.19 -19.12
C THR A 120 -7.35 6.81 -19.45
N SER A 121 -7.14 6.29 -20.67
CA SER A 121 -5.85 5.79 -21.15
C SER A 121 -4.89 6.92 -21.52
N THR A 122 -4.44 7.65 -20.50
CA THR A 122 -3.32 8.60 -20.56
C THR A 122 -2.02 7.94 -20.05
N THR A 123 -0.89 8.62 -20.20
CA THR A 123 0.40 8.17 -19.62
C THR A 123 0.90 9.27 -18.68
N PRO A 124 0.67 9.17 -17.35
CA PRO A 124 0.06 8.06 -16.59
C PRO A 124 -1.47 7.96 -16.74
N ALA A 125 -2.05 6.79 -16.46
CA ALA A 125 -3.49 6.55 -16.56
C ALA A 125 -4.25 7.24 -15.43
N LEU A 126 -5.47 7.70 -15.73
CA LEU A 126 -6.38 8.33 -14.76
C LEU A 126 -7.58 7.41 -14.51
N LEU A 127 -7.77 7.01 -13.26
CA LEU A 127 -8.93 6.24 -12.80
C LEU A 127 -9.91 7.20 -12.14
N THR A 128 -11.14 7.23 -12.63
CA THR A 128 -12.28 7.90 -11.96
C THR A 128 -13.01 6.87 -11.13
N LEU A 129 -13.29 7.19 -9.86
CA LEU A 129 -13.92 6.30 -8.89
C LEU A 129 -15.44 6.55 -8.80
N THR A 130 -16.21 5.51 -8.50
CA THR A 130 -17.67 5.63 -8.34
C THR A 130 -18.09 6.39 -7.08
N ALA A 131 -17.19 6.50 -6.11
CA ALA A 131 -17.42 7.17 -4.84
C ALA A 131 -16.13 7.86 -4.37
N PRO A 132 -16.24 8.99 -3.63
CA PRO A 132 -15.08 9.71 -3.15
C PRO A 132 -14.34 8.92 -2.07
N LEU A 133 -13.01 9.01 -2.06
CA LEU A 133 -12.16 8.39 -1.04
C LEU A 133 -12.47 8.97 0.34
N ARG A 134 -12.53 8.11 1.35
CA ARG A 134 -12.70 8.50 2.74
C ARG A 134 -11.43 9.12 3.31
N TYR A 135 -10.27 8.67 2.86
CA TYR A 135 -8.99 9.10 3.37
C TYR A 135 -8.13 9.79 2.31
N ALA A 136 -7.15 10.56 2.77
CA ALA A 136 -6.09 11.08 1.93
C ALA A 136 -4.96 10.04 1.82
N TYR A 137 -4.35 9.96 0.64
CA TYR A 137 -3.19 9.13 0.35
C TYR A 137 -2.10 9.96 -0.31
N ALA A 138 -0.84 9.72 0.03
CA ALA A 138 0.28 10.44 -0.56
C ALA A 138 1.08 9.60 -1.55
N THR A 139 1.51 10.25 -2.63
CA THR A 139 2.50 9.67 -3.54
C THR A 139 3.81 9.36 -2.81
N GLY A 140 4.50 8.30 -3.25
CA GLY A 140 5.74 7.81 -2.62
C GLY A 140 5.53 7.02 -1.33
N ARG A 141 4.27 6.81 -0.90
CA ARG A 141 3.89 6.06 0.30
C ARG A 141 2.77 5.06 0.05
N ALA A 142 1.79 5.48 -0.75
CA ALA A 142 0.65 4.65 -1.12
C ALA A 142 0.88 3.88 -2.43
N GLN A 143 0.30 2.69 -2.49
CA GLN A 143 0.14 1.91 -3.71
C GLN A 143 -1.35 1.65 -3.98
N VAL A 144 -1.65 1.37 -5.24
CA VAL A 144 -2.97 0.94 -5.72
C VAL A 144 -2.83 -0.50 -6.19
N VAL A 145 -3.64 -1.40 -5.63
CA VAL A 145 -3.65 -2.84 -5.92
C VAL A 145 -5.00 -3.20 -6.49
N ARG A 146 -5.06 -3.86 -7.64
CA ARG A 146 -6.33 -4.42 -8.14
C ARG A 146 -6.74 -5.58 -7.24
N VAL A 147 -7.96 -5.53 -6.74
CA VAL A 147 -8.55 -6.61 -5.94
C VAL A 147 -9.37 -7.46 -6.88
N ALA A 148 -8.92 -8.70 -7.12
CA ALA A 148 -9.66 -9.61 -7.97
C ALA A 148 -10.96 -10.05 -7.28
N GLU A 149 -12.06 -10.16 -8.03
CA GLU A 149 -13.38 -10.55 -7.54
C GLU A 149 -13.80 -11.87 -8.21
N TYR A 150 -13.41 -13.00 -7.63
CA TYR A 150 -13.66 -14.34 -8.19
C TYR A 150 -15.03 -14.90 -7.79
N SER A 151 -15.66 -15.67 -8.68
CA SER A 151 -16.87 -16.42 -8.34
C SER A 151 -16.54 -17.65 -7.51
N ASP A 152 -15.44 -18.34 -7.82
CA ASP A 152 -14.90 -19.43 -7.01
C ASP A 152 -13.36 -19.43 -7.11
N VAL A 153 -12.70 -19.93 -6.07
CA VAL A 153 -11.26 -20.17 -6.06
C VAL A 153 -11.01 -21.63 -5.72
N VAL A 154 -10.27 -22.33 -6.58
CA VAL A 154 -9.82 -23.70 -6.39
C VAL A 154 -8.32 -23.76 -6.57
N ILE A 155 -7.60 -24.18 -5.53
CA ILE A 155 -6.15 -24.34 -5.54
C ILE A 155 -5.88 -25.81 -5.23
N GLN A 156 -5.48 -26.57 -6.24
CA GLN A 156 -5.19 -28.00 -6.10
C GLN A 156 -3.89 -28.24 -5.33
N GLU A 157 -3.74 -29.45 -4.80
CA GLU A 157 -2.49 -29.91 -4.19
C GLU A 157 -1.30 -29.67 -5.12
N GLY A 158 -0.20 -29.14 -4.58
CA GLY A 158 0.99 -28.79 -5.37
C GLY A 158 0.85 -27.54 -6.24
N ALA A 159 -0.29 -26.85 -6.24
CA ALA A 159 -0.45 -25.52 -6.83
C ALA A 159 -0.14 -24.41 -5.81
N ARG A 160 0.23 -23.23 -6.31
CA ARG A 160 0.58 -22.06 -5.48
C ARG A 160 -0.05 -20.77 -6.02
N LEU A 161 -0.73 -20.05 -5.13
CA LEU A 161 -1.13 -18.66 -5.31
C LEU A 161 -0.21 -17.76 -4.48
N THR A 162 0.44 -16.80 -5.12
CA THR A 162 1.36 -15.84 -4.51
C THR A 162 1.07 -14.43 -5.01
N VAL A 163 1.87 -13.47 -4.60
CA VAL A 163 1.87 -12.09 -5.10
C VAL A 163 3.24 -11.76 -5.70
N SER A 164 3.29 -10.78 -6.59
CA SER A 164 4.53 -10.12 -6.96
C SER A 164 5.24 -9.48 -5.76
N PRO A 165 6.58 -9.52 -5.71
CA PRO A 165 7.34 -8.93 -4.61
C PRO A 165 7.18 -7.41 -4.57
N TRP A 166 7.24 -6.85 -3.36
CA TRP A 166 7.36 -5.42 -3.13
C TRP A 166 8.68 -4.89 -3.71
N ASP A 167 8.59 -3.87 -4.56
CA ASP A 167 9.71 -3.28 -5.28
C ASP A 167 10.27 -1.99 -4.63
N GLY A 168 9.81 -1.66 -3.42
CA GLY A 168 10.08 -0.38 -2.76
C GLY A 168 8.99 0.69 -2.96
N LYS A 169 8.02 0.44 -3.84
CA LYS A 169 6.92 1.37 -4.17
C LYS A 169 5.55 0.71 -4.31
N SER A 170 5.49 -0.50 -4.84
CA SER A 170 4.27 -1.32 -4.96
C SER A 170 4.60 -2.82 -4.96
N GLY A 171 3.58 -3.65 -4.72
CA GLY A 171 3.70 -5.11 -4.62
C GLY A 171 3.57 -5.62 -3.18
N GLY A 172 3.77 -6.93 -3.00
CA GLY A 172 3.78 -7.58 -1.69
C GLY A 172 2.43 -7.70 -1.00
N ILE A 173 1.32 -7.33 -1.65
CA ILE A 173 -0.03 -7.47 -1.11
C ILE A 173 -0.88 -8.41 -1.96
N LEU A 174 -1.32 -9.52 -1.37
CA LEU A 174 -2.32 -10.41 -1.95
C LEU A 174 -3.72 -9.98 -1.47
N ALA A 175 -4.57 -9.52 -2.39
CA ALA A 175 -5.95 -9.13 -2.09
C ALA A 175 -6.92 -9.66 -3.15
N LEU A 176 -7.97 -10.35 -2.70
CA LEU A 176 -9.03 -10.88 -3.54
C LEU A 176 -10.32 -11.02 -2.72
N LEU A 177 -11.46 -10.94 -3.40
CA LEU A 177 -12.79 -11.26 -2.88
C LEU A 177 -13.33 -12.48 -3.62
N VAL A 178 -14.07 -13.34 -2.91
CA VAL A 178 -14.65 -14.56 -3.48
C VAL A 178 -16.11 -14.66 -3.07
N SER A 179 -17.02 -14.58 -4.05
CA SER A 179 -18.47 -14.60 -3.79
C SER A 179 -19.03 -16.00 -3.58
N GLY A 180 -18.37 -17.03 -4.12
CA GLY A 180 -18.68 -18.44 -3.92
C GLY A 180 -17.68 -19.14 -3.00
N LYS A 181 -17.16 -20.29 -3.42
CA LYS A 181 -16.33 -21.15 -2.56
C LYS A 181 -14.84 -20.92 -2.74
N VAL A 182 -14.10 -21.13 -1.66
CA VAL A 182 -12.65 -21.28 -1.67
C VAL A 182 -12.30 -22.71 -1.29
N ILE A 183 -11.69 -23.46 -2.22
CA ILE A 183 -11.10 -24.78 -1.97
C ILE A 183 -9.60 -24.62 -2.09
N ASN A 184 -8.85 -24.89 -1.03
CA ASN A 184 -7.41 -24.75 -1.01
C ASN A 184 -6.75 -26.03 -0.47
N ASP A 185 -6.36 -26.91 -1.38
CA ASP A 185 -5.54 -28.10 -1.14
C ASP A 185 -4.05 -27.84 -1.43
N GLY A 186 -3.72 -26.68 -2.03
CA GLY A 186 -2.36 -26.24 -2.31
C GLY A 186 -1.84 -25.20 -1.32
N ARG A 187 -1.22 -24.13 -1.83
CA ARG A 187 -0.64 -23.06 -1.01
C ARG A 187 -1.10 -21.68 -1.45
N ILE A 188 -1.49 -20.86 -0.47
CA ILE A 188 -1.59 -19.41 -0.60
C ILE A 188 -0.50 -18.82 0.30
N ASP A 189 0.50 -18.16 -0.28
CA ASP A 189 1.59 -17.58 0.50
C ASP A 189 2.18 -16.34 -0.16
N ALA A 190 2.58 -15.37 0.66
CA ALA A 190 3.31 -14.17 0.25
C ALA A 190 4.72 -14.16 0.88
N ASP A 191 5.26 -15.35 1.16
CA ASP A 191 6.54 -15.49 1.86
C ASP A 191 7.67 -14.85 1.03
N GLY A 192 8.43 -13.97 1.67
CA GLY A 192 9.52 -13.23 1.03
C GLY A 192 9.08 -12.17 0.01
N GLN A 193 7.77 -11.92 -0.16
CA GLN A 193 7.25 -10.94 -1.13
C GLN A 193 7.07 -9.54 -0.54
N GLY A 194 7.28 -9.37 0.77
CA GLY A 194 7.18 -8.08 1.47
C GLY A 194 8.46 -7.25 1.39
N SER A 195 8.70 -6.42 2.41
CA SER A 195 9.86 -5.52 2.47
C SER A 195 11.20 -6.29 2.31
N PRO A 196 12.03 -5.95 1.31
CA PRO A 196 13.26 -6.66 1.02
C PRO A 196 14.30 -6.52 2.12
N GLY A 197 15.12 -7.56 2.28
CA GLY A 197 16.35 -7.48 3.04
C GLY A 197 17.38 -6.58 2.36
N GLY A 198 18.32 -6.08 3.15
CA GLY A 198 19.49 -5.36 2.72
C GLY A 198 20.44 -6.27 1.98
N VAL A 199 20.93 -5.78 0.85
CA VAL A 199 21.89 -6.49 0.01
C VAL A 199 23.31 -6.25 0.53
N PHE A 200 24.10 -7.32 0.56
CA PHE A 200 25.53 -7.26 0.79
C PHE A 200 26.21 -6.35 -0.24
N ARG A 201 27.12 -5.48 0.21
CA ARG A 201 27.96 -4.69 -0.68
C ARG A 201 29.42 -4.92 -0.35
N THR A 202 30.19 -5.31 -1.36
CA THR A 202 31.65 -5.19 -1.31
C THR A 202 32.00 -3.71 -1.46
N ASP A 203 32.35 -3.08 -0.36
CA ASP A 203 32.97 -1.78 -0.34
C ASP A 203 34.45 -1.86 -0.72
N ALA A 204 34.92 -0.84 -1.44
CA ALA A 204 36.29 -0.76 -1.94
C ALA A 204 37.30 -0.26 -0.90
N ALA A 205 36.83 0.05 0.32
CA ALA A 205 37.67 0.59 1.39
C ALA A 205 38.01 -0.52 2.39
N ASP A 206 39.30 -0.73 2.67
CA ASP A 206 39.81 -1.64 3.72
C ASP A 206 39.56 -1.11 5.14
N LEU A 207 38.38 -0.52 5.37
CA LEU A 207 37.97 -0.03 6.67
C LEU A 207 37.61 -1.23 7.55
N ASN A 208 38.21 -1.27 8.73
CA ASN A 208 38.01 -2.31 9.75
C ASN A 208 37.66 -1.67 11.11
N GLY A 209 36.97 -2.42 11.99
CA GLY A 209 36.70 -1.98 13.37
C GLY A 209 35.64 -0.87 13.52
N CYS A 210 34.74 -0.70 12.56
CA CYS A 210 33.70 0.33 12.59
C CYS A 210 32.69 0.10 13.74
N THR A 211 32.63 1.02 14.70
CA THR A 211 31.69 0.96 15.83
C THR A 211 30.47 1.85 15.68
N ALA A 212 30.54 2.86 14.80
CA ALA A 212 29.44 3.78 14.54
C ALA A 212 28.18 3.05 14.03
N LEU A 213 27.02 3.70 14.11
CA LEU A 213 25.77 3.18 13.54
C LEU A 213 25.66 3.41 12.03
N GLU A 214 26.36 4.43 11.54
CA GLU A 214 26.47 4.85 10.14
C GLU A 214 27.88 5.32 9.84
N LEU A 215 28.26 5.27 8.56
CA LEU A 215 29.48 5.85 8.03
C LEU A 215 29.12 6.88 6.97
N GLU A 216 30.02 7.81 6.70
CA GLU A 216 29.87 8.75 5.59
C GLU A 216 29.70 8.00 4.26
N GLN A 217 28.95 8.61 3.33
CA GLN A 217 28.70 8.04 2.01
C GLN A 217 30.02 7.68 1.32
N GLY A 218 30.10 6.46 0.78
CA GLY A 218 31.29 5.96 0.09
C GLY A 218 32.37 5.33 1.00
N LYS A 219 32.27 5.44 2.33
CA LYS A 219 33.15 4.72 3.27
C LYS A 219 32.75 3.27 3.53
N GLY A 220 31.77 2.78 2.77
CA GLY A 220 31.42 1.37 2.69
C GLY A 220 30.29 0.91 3.60
N GLY A 221 30.21 -0.39 3.81
CA GLY A 221 29.12 -1.07 4.51
C GLY A 221 27.98 -1.58 3.61
N SER A 222 27.18 -2.48 4.20
CA SER A 222 26.08 -3.18 3.55
C SER A 222 24.73 -2.53 3.84
N ALA A 223 23.79 -2.75 2.92
CA ALA A 223 22.48 -2.11 2.98
C ALA A 223 21.67 -2.58 4.19
N ARG A 224 20.86 -1.66 4.73
CA ARG A 224 19.83 -1.97 5.71
C ARG A 224 18.70 -2.75 5.04
N GLY A 225 17.95 -3.51 5.83
CA GLY A 225 16.67 -4.04 5.38
C GLY A 225 15.63 -2.94 5.31
N GLU A 226 14.71 -3.08 4.36
CA GLU A 226 13.60 -2.15 4.23
C GLU A 226 12.58 -2.37 5.34
N GLY A 227 12.13 -1.29 5.95
CA GLY A 227 10.96 -1.32 6.81
C GLY A 227 9.96 -0.23 6.47
N VAL A 228 9.05 0.07 7.39
CA VAL A 228 8.03 1.12 7.19
C VAL A 228 8.62 2.53 7.02
N ALA A 229 9.90 2.72 7.34
CA ALA A 229 10.64 3.95 7.13
C ALA A 229 11.40 4.01 5.79
N GLY A 230 11.30 2.96 4.96
CA GLY A 230 12.20 2.75 3.83
C GLY A 230 13.58 2.25 4.27
N THR A 231 14.60 2.50 3.45
CA THR A 231 15.98 2.03 3.67
C THR A 231 16.96 3.14 4.03
N ALA A 232 16.65 4.41 3.73
CA ALA A 232 17.56 5.55 3.90
C ALA A 232 17.27 6.32 5.19
N SER A 233 18.33 6.67 5.92
CA SER A 233 18.24 7.55 7.10
C SER A 233 18.05 9.02 6.72
N ARG A 234 17.90 9.91 7.71
CA ARG A 234 17.84 11.37 7.50
C ARG A 234 19.04 11.93 6.75
N SER A 235 20.18 11.27 6.86
CA SER A 235 21.42 11.65 6.18
C SER A 235 21.50 11.11 4.74
N GLY A 236 20.44 10.44 4.24
CA GLY A 236 20.39 9.83 2.92
C GLY A 236 21.16 8.50 2.82
N LEU A 237 21.59 7.93 3.95
CA LEU A 237 22.41 6.71 3.98
C LEU A 237 21.53 5.47 4.06
N ALA A 238 21.68 4.57 3.08
CA ALA A 238 20.97 3.30 3.02
C ALA A 238 21.75 2.11 3.61
N THR A 239 22.96 2.36 4.13
CA THR A 239 23.86 1.35 4.69
C THR A 239 24.08 1.58 6.18
N GLY A 240 24.67 0.57 6.83
CA GLY A 240 25.22 0.69 8.18
C GLY A 240 24.56 -0.20 9.22
N ARG A 241 25.22 -0.33 10.37
CA ARG A 241 24.78 -1.18 11.50
C ARG A 241 23.44 -0.76 12.10
N GLY A 242 23.14 0.53 11.96
CA GLY A 242 21.95 1.23 12.46
C GLY A 242 20.65 0.46 12.67
N ASN A 243 19.85 -0.02 11.73
CA ASN A 243 18.39 -0.24 11.88
C ASN A 243 17.61 1.07 11.81
N LEU A 244 16.49 1.00 11.07
CA LEU A 244 15.58 2.11 10.82
C LEU A 244 14.16 1.60 11.05
N ALA A 245 13.53 2.09 12.12
CA ALA A 245 12.24 1.57 12.56
C ALA A 245 12.28 0.02 12.66
N ASN A 246 11.38 -0.67 11.98
CA ASN A 246 11.33 -2.15 11.95
C ASN A 246 12.19 -2.78 10.84
N GLY A 247 12.90 -1.99 10.04
CA GLY A 247 13.92 -2.47 9.12
C GLY A 247 15.24 -2.76 9.85
N GLY A 248 15.80 -3.94 9.62
CA GLY A 248 17.04 -4.39 10.23
C GLY A 248 18.26 -3.58 9.79
N GLY A 249 19.21 -3.39 10.71
CA GLY A 249 20.51 -2.80 10.38
C GLY A 249 21.31 -3.71 9.45
N GLY A 250 22.03 -3.11 8.51
CA GLY A 250 23.03 -3.79 7.71
C GLY A 250 24.36 -3.84 8.46
N GLY A 251 25.43 -3.48 7.74
CA GLY A 251 26.79 -3.55 8.25
C GLY A 251 27.58 -2.29 7.93
N ASN A 252 28.61 -2.03 8.72
CA ASN A 252 29.65 -1.02 8.45
C ASN A 252 30.95 -1.76 8.15
N CYS A 253 31.90 -1.08 7.50
CA CYS A 253 33.21 -1.63 7.15
C CYS A 253 33.16 -2.75 6.08
N ALA A 254 34.36 -3.18 5.69
CA ALA A 254 34.61 -4.23 4.72
C ALA A 254 33.84 -5.52 5.03
N ALA A 255 33.26 -6.10 3.99
CA ALA A 255 32.66 -7.44 4.02
C ALA A 255 31.55 -7.65 5.08
N ALA A 256 30.83 -6.59 5.45
CA ALA A 256 29.77 -6.66 6.45
C ALA A 256 28.44 -7.19 5.88
N GLY A 257 27.60 -7.85 6.68
CA GLY A 257 26.30 -8.42 6.25
C GLY A 257 25.18 -7.40 6.05
N GLY A 258 24.16 -7.75 5.27
CA GLY A 258 22.94 -6.92 5.06
C GLY A 258 21.85 -7.19 6.12
N GLY A 259 20.96 -6.21 6.32
CA GLY A 259 19.91 -6.28 7.33
C GLY A 259 18.63 -6.98 6.86
N GLY A 260 17.84 -7.58 7.76
CA GLY A 260 16.53 -8.14 7.39
C GLY A 260 15.47 -7.06 7.16
N GLY A 261 14.58 -7.24 6.18
CA GLY A 261 13.43 -6.36 5.98
C GLY A 261 12.27 -6.70 6.93
N GLY A 262 11.34 -5.78 7.12
CA GLY A 262 10.19 -6.01 7.99
C GLY A 262 9.07 -4.98 7.84
N HIS A 263 7.83 -5.45 7.73
CA HIS A 263 6.62 -4.60 7.71
C HIS A 263 5.82 -4.64 9.01
N GLY A 264 6.12 -5.58 9.92
CA GLY A 264 5.39 -5.77 11.18
C GLY A 264 5.81 -4.83 12.31
N GLY A 265 4.83 -4.44 13.15
CA GLY A 265 5.03 -3.87 14.48
C GLY A 265 4.38 -4.75 15.55
N ARG A 266 4.88 -4.72 16.80
CA ARG A 266 4.20 -5.37 17.93
C ARG A 266 2.83 -4.69 18.15
N ARG A 267 1.75 -5.47 18.11
CA ARG A 267 0.42 -5.00 18.52
C ARG A 267 0.50 -4.60 20.00
N ALA A 268 0.30 -3.32 20.30
CA ALA A 268 -0.10 -2.94 21.65
C ALA A 268 -1.53 -3.47 21.83
N VAL A 269 -1.68 -4.46 22.72
CA VAL A 269 -2.97 -5.00 23.13
C VAL A 269 -3.62 -4.04 24.11
#